data_AF-A0A353E7Q8-F1
#
_entry.id   AF-A0A353E7Q8-F1
#
_cell.length_a   1.000
_cell.length_b   1.000
_cell.length_c   1.000
_cell.angle_alpha   90.00
_cell.angle_beta   90.00
_cell.angle_gamma   90.00
#
_symmetry.space_group_name_H-M   'P 1'
#
loop_
_entity.id
_entity.type
_entity.pdbx_description
1 polymer ?
#
loop_
_entity_poly.entity_id
_entity_poly.type
_entity_poly.pdbx_seq_one_letter_code
_entity_poly.pdbx_strand_id
1 'polypeptide(L)' 'FATPKRKFIIADTPGHIQYTRNMVTGASTADLSIILIDARHGVLEQTVRHSYISSLLGIPHILVAINKMDLV' A
#
# COMPACT_ATOMS: atom_id res chain seq x y z
N PHE A 1 9.71 3.87 12.38
CA PHE A 1 9.54 2.57 13.08
C PHE A 1 10.85 1.80 13.01
N ALA A 2 11.22 0.99 14.01
CA ALA A 2 12.47 0.23 13.97
C ALA A 2 12.32 -1.12 14.66
N THR A 3 13.00 -2.13 14.11
CA THR A 3 13.15 -3.47 14.69
C THR A 3 14.64 -3.70 14.97
N PRO A 4 15.03 -4.70 15.79
CA PRO A 4 16.43 -5.00 16.04
C PRO A 4 17.27 -5.25 14.78
N LYS A 5 16.64 -5.69 13.68
CA LYS A 5 17.32 -6.00 12.42
C LYS A 5 17.37 -4.84 11.42
N ARG A 6 16.45 -3.87 11.49
CA ARG A 6 16.32 -2.78 10.49
C ARG A 6 15.38 -1.66 10.94
N LYS A 7 15.64 -0.45 10.42
CA LYS A 7 14.78 0.74 10.55
C LYS A 7 13.86 0.87 9.33
N PHE A 8 12.64 1.33 9.56
CA PHE A 8 11.63 1.56 8.53
C PHE A 8 11.19 3.02 8.53
N ILE A 9 11.17 3.60 7.33
CA ILE A 9 10.53 4.87 7.02
C ILE A 9 9.20 4.53 6.37
N ILE A 10 8.12 5.11 6.86
CA ILE A 10 6.76 4.83 6.39
C ILE A 10 6.27 6.10 5.70
N ALA A 11 5.82 5.94 4.46
CA ALA A 11 5.08 6.96 3.73
C ALA A 11 3.64 6.48 3.59
N ASP A 12 2.69 7.28 4.04
CA ASP A 12 1.26 7.04 3.82
C ASP A 12 0.81 7.80 2.57
N THR A 13 0.00 7.16 1.75
CA THR A 13 -0.45 7.72 0.48
C THR A 13 -1.97 7.62 0.38
N PRO A 14 -2.67 8.72 0.07
CA PRO A 14 -4.14 8.74 -0.03
C PRO A 14 -4.66 7.83 -1.15
N GLY A 15 -5.73 7.07 -0.88
CA GLY A 15 -6.31 6.10 -1.82
C GLY A 15 -7.26 6.66 -2.89
N HIS A 16 -7.67 7.94 -2.76
CA HIS A 16 -8.61 8.55 -3.68
C HIS A 16 -7.95 8.85 -5.04
N ILE A 17 -8.67 8.66 -6.15
CA ILE A 17 -8.18 8.83 -7.53
C ILE A 17 -7.42 10.14 -7.74
N GLN A 18 -7.94 11.23 -7.18
CA GLN A 18 -7.39 12.57 -7.33
C GLN A 18 -5.98 12.71 -6.75
N TYR A 19 -5.56 11.82 -5.86
CA TYR A 19 -4.25 11.83 -5.23
C TYR A 19 -3.33 10.70 -5.70
N THR A 20 -3.67 10.03 -6.80
CA THR A 20 -2.83 8.97 -7.40
C THR A 20 -1.40 9.45 -7.67
N ARG A 21 -1.20 10.73 -8.02
CA ARG A 21 0.14 11.31 -8.19
C ARG A 21 0.96 11.29 -6.91
N ASN A 22 0.34 11.56 -5.75
CA ASN A 22 1.03 11.55 -4.46
C ASN A 22 1.46 10.14 -4.10
N MET A 23 0.64 9.14 -4.44
CA MET A 23 1.02 7.74 -4.31
C MET A 23 2.22 7.40 -5.17
N VAL A 24 2.23 7.80 -6.45
CA VAL A 24 3.38 7.55 -7.35
C VAL A 24 4.67 8.14 -6.80
N THR A 25 4.63 9.41 -6.35
CA THR A 25 5.81 10.05 -5.76
C THR A 25 6.26 9.35 -4.47
N GLY A 26 5.34 9.05 -3.55
CA GLY A 26 5.66 8.39 -2.29
C GLY A 26 6.15 6.94 -2.44
N ALA A 27 5.68 6.23 -3.46
CA ALA A 27 6.02 4.84 -3.73
C ALA A 27 7.27 4.68 -4.62
N SER A 28 7.71 5.74 -5.32
CA SER A 28 8.83 5.69 -6.27
C SER A 28 10.18 5.30 -5.67
N THR A 29 10.35 5.46 -4.35
CA THR A 29 11.57 5.12 -3.61
C THR A 29 11.35 3.99 -2.60
N ALA A 30 10.20 3.33 -2.64
CA ALA A 30 9.83 2.31 -1.66
C ALA A 30 10.35 0.91 -2.06
N ASP A 31 10.95 0.20 -1.10
CA ASP A 31 11.35 -1.20 -1.27
C ASP A 31 10.18 -2.19 -1.04
N LEU A 32 9.15 -1.75 -0.32
CA LEU A 32 7.99 -2.55 0.07
C LEU A 32 6.72 -1.71 -0.03
N SER A 33 5.71 -2.22 -0.72
CA SER A 33 4.37 -1.66 -0.74
C SER A 33 3.44 -2.45 0.17
N ILE A 34 2.64 -1.77 0.99
CA ILE A 34 1.63 -2.39 1.84
C ILE A 34 0.25 -1.99 1.32
N ILE A 35 -0.53 -2.96 0.87
CA ILE A 35 -1.89 -2.75 0.35
C ILE A 35 -2.89 -3.19 1.41
N LEU A 36 -3.65 -2.25 1.95
CA LEU A 36 -4.69 -2.51 2.94
C LEU A 36 -6.00 -2.91 2.27
N ILE A 37 -6.64 -3.95 2.80
CA ILE A 37 -7.93 -4.48 2.33
C ILE A 37 -8.90 -4.52 3.50
N ASP A 38 -10.06 -3.88 3.39
CA ASP A 38 -11.13 -3.97 4.39
C ASP A 38 -11.80 -5.34 4.28
N ALA A 39 -11.82 -6.14 5.36
CA ALA A 39 -12.37 -7.50 5.38
C ALA A 39 -13.84 -7.57 4.94
N ARG A 40 -14.62 -6.50 5.14
CA ARG A 40 -16.04 -6.45 4.76
C ARG A 40 -16.26 -6.20 3.28
N HIS A 41 -15.40 -5.39 2.67
CA HIS A 41 -15.56 -4.92 1.29
C HIS A 41 -14.64 -5.65 0.31
N GLY A 42 -13.61 -6.33 0.81
CA GLY A 42 -12.63 -7.03 0.00
C GLY A 42 -11.88 -6.10 -0.95
N VAL A 43 -11.57 -6.62 -2.15
CA VAL A 43 -10.81 -5.92 -3.18
C VAL A 43 -11.69 -4.86 -3.85
N LEU A 44 -11.23 -3.62 -3.83
CA LEU A 44 -11.88 -2.49 -4.50
C LEU A 44 -11.04 -2.00 -5.68
N GLU A 45 -11.61 -1.13 -6.54
CA GLU A 45 -10.85 -0.54 -7.66
C GLU A 45 -9.56 0.17 -7.20
N GLN A 46 -9.61 0.85 -6.06
CA GLN A 46 -8.42 1.46 -5.47
C GLN A 46 -7.36 0.41 -5.12
N THR A 47 -7.74 -0.74 -4.55
CA THR A 47 -6.80 -1.83 -4.23
C THR A 47 -6.10 -2.32 -5.49
N VAL A 48 -6.85 -2.55 -6.57
CA VAL A 48 -6.30 -2.99 -7.86
C VAL A 48 -5.38 -1.92 -8.44
N ARG A 49 -5.81 -0.65 -8.46
CA ARG A 49 -5.03 0.47 -8.99
C ARG A 49 -3.70 0.65 -8.26
N HIS A 50 -3.71 0.63 -6.93
CA HIS A 50 -2.48 0.79 -6.13
C HIS A 50 -1.55 -0.41 -6.31
N SER A 51 -2.09 -1.63 -6.37
CA SER A 51 -1.28 -2.83 -6.67
C SER A 51 -0.61 -2.72 -8.05
N TYR A 52 -1.35 -2.23 -9.05
CA TYR A 52 -0.81 -2.03 -10.39
C TYR A 52 0.27 -0.96 -10.44
N ILE A 53 0.06 0.18 -9.76
CA ILE A 53 1.07 1.24 -9.67
C ILE A 53 2.33 0.73 -8.96
N SER A 54 2.20 -0.02 -7.86
CA SER A 54 3.36 -0.64 -7.19
C SER A 54 4.14 -1.57 -8.13
N SER A 55 3.43 -2.35 -8.94
CA SER A 55 4.06 -3.20 -9.96
C SER A 55 4.74 -2.38 -11.07
N LEU A 56 4.10 -1.32 -11.55
CA LEU A 56 4.66 -0.45 -12.61
C LEU A 56 5.92 0.30 -12.14
N LEU A 57 5.96 0.69 -10.86
CA LEU A 57 7.12 1.32 -10.24
C LEU A 57 8.25 0.31 -9.94
N GLY A 58 8.03 -0.98 -10.16
CA GLY A 58 9.04 -2.01 -9.94
C GLY A 58 9.33 -2.27 -8.46
N ILE A 59 8.36 -2.01 -7.57
CA ILE A 59 8.55 -2.28 -6.14
C ILE A 59 8.68 -3.79 -5.93
N PRO A 60 9.80 -4.28 -5.36
CA PRO A 60 10.13 -5.70 -5.38
C PRO A 60 9.26 -6.54 -4.43
N HIS A 61 8.70 -5.90 -3.39
CA HIS A 61 7.90 -6.59 -2.39
C HIS A 61 6.53 -5.92 -2.22
N ILE A 62 5.47 -6.73 -2.28
CA ILE A 62 4.09 -6.30 -2.02
C ILE A 62 3.54 -7.14 -0.88
N LEU A 63 3.05 -6.48 0.17
CA LEU A 63 2.40 -7.10 1.31
C LEU A 63 0.94 -6.69 1.34
N VAL A 64 0.04 -7.66 1.38
CA VAL A 64 -1.40 -7.41 1.54
C VAL A 64 -1.77 -7.56 3.00
N ALA A 65 -2.36 -6.51 3.58
CA ALA A 65 -2.80 -6.50 4.97
C ALA A 65 -4.33 -6.40 5.03
N ILE A 66 -4.97 -7.44 5.57
CA ILE A 66 -6.42 -7.45 5.77
C ILE A 66 -6.74 -6.74 7.10
N ASN A 67 -7.58 -5.73 7.03
CA ASN A 67 -7.96 -4.86 8.13
C ASN A 67 -9.46 -5.04 8.47
N LYS A 68 -9.86 -4.64 9.68
CA LYS A 68 -11.23 -4.73 10.20
C LYS A 68 -11.78 -6.16 10.27
N MET A 69 -10.90 -7.10 10.63
CA MET A 69 -11.24 -8.52 10.82
C MET A 69 -12.22 -8.75 11.96
N ASP A 70 -12.34 -7.80 12.88
CA ASP A 70 -13.30 -7.79 13.99
C ASP A 70 -14.75 -7.60 13.56
N LEU A 71 -14.97 -7.10 12.34
CA LEU A 71 -16.30 -6.81 11.80
C LEU A 71 -16.85 -7.94 10.92
N VAL A 72 -16.18 -9.10 10.91
CA VAL A 72 -16.55 -10.31 10.16
C VAL A 72 -16.59 -11.50 11.10
#